data_AF-A0A399QPM4-F1
#
_entry.id   AF-A0A399QPM4-F1
#
_cell.length_a   1.000
_cell.length_b   1.000
_cell.length_c   1.000
_cell.angle_alpha   90.00
_cell.angle_beta   90.00
_cell.angle_gamma   90.00
#
_symmetry.space_group_name_H-M   'P 1'
#
loop_
_entity.id
_entity.type
_entity.pdbx_description
1 polymer ?
#
loop_
_entity_poly.entity_id
_entity_poly.type
_entity_poly.pdbx_seq_one_letter_code
_entity_poly.pdbx_strand_id
1 'polypeptide(L)'
;MPRLIDHARREDELAEAVWRVIRREGASGVSVRTVAAEAGLSTGSLRHSFPSRIDLVAHATELVARRIDARIRTRRADPDARRRAVRILAEHLPLDDARRAE
;
A
#
# COMPACT_ATOMS: atom_id res chain seq x y z
N MET A 1 19.21 -12.56 16.98
CA MET A 1 19.15 -11.47 15.96
C MET A 1 18.53 -12.05 14.69
N PRO A 2 17.18 -12.04 14.51
CA PRO A 2 16.56 -11.43 13.31
C PRO A 2 15.03 -11.13 13.45
N ARG A 3 14.59 -10.05 14.13
CA ARG A 3 13.14 -9.71 14.23
C ARG A 3 12.68 -8.58 13.30
N LEU A 4 13.62 -7.80 12.75
CA LEU A 4 13.31 -6.63 11.93
C LEU A 4 12.99 -6.96 10.46
N ILE A 5 13.71 -7.93 9.86
CA ILE A 5 13.50 -8.32 8.45
C ILE A 5 12.10 -8.94 8.26
N ASP A 6 11.64 -9.69 9.25
CA ASP A 6 10.33 -10.35 9.23
C ASP A 6 9.17 -9.35 9.36
N HIS A 7 9.40 -8.23 10.06
CA HIS A 7 8.38 -7.19 10.23
C HIS A 7 8.19 -6.36 8.95
N ALA A 8 9.28 -5.91 8.32
CA ALA A 8 9.20 -5.14 7.08
C ALA A 8 8.59 -5.98 5.94
N ARG A 9 8.99 -7.25 5.82
CA ARG A 9 8.42 -8.17 4.84
C ARG A 9 6.93 -8.45 5.10
N ARG A 10 6.53 -8.62 6.35
CA ARG A 10 5.10 -8.77 6.71
C ARG A 10 4.29 -7.52 6.43
N GLU A 11 4.85 -6.34 6.66
CA GLU A 11 4.22 -5.07 6.28
C GLU A 11 4.00 -5.02 4.75
N ASP A 12 4.98 -5.41 3.95
CA ASP A 12 4.87 -5.47 2.48
C ASP A 12 3.84 -6.54 2.00
N GLU A 13 3.77 -7.69 2.65
CA GLU A 13 2.77 -8.73 2.30
C GLU A 13 1.35 -8.27 2.63
N LEU A 14 1.17 -7.59 3.78
CA LEU A 14 -0.10 -7.00 4.17
C LEU A 14 -0.50 -5.85 3.23
N ALA A 15 0.48 -5.05 2.80
CA ALA A 15 0.35 -4.01 1.79
C ALA A 15 -0.36 -4.49 0.53
N GLU A 16 0.14 -5.60 0.01
CA GLU A 16 -0.33 -6.19 -1.23
C GLU A 16 -1.72 -6.81 -1.04
N ALA A 17 -1.99 -7.39 0.12
CA ALA A 17 -3.30 -7.90 0.43
C ALA A 17 -4.36 -6.79 0.45
N VAL A 18 -4.10 -5.69 1.15
CA VAL A 18 -4.99 -4.51 1.12
C VAL A 18 -5.20 -4.03 -0.31
N TRP A 19 -4.13 -4.04 -1.12
CA TRP A 19 -4.20 -3.62 -2.52
C TRP A 19 -5.11 -4.46 -3.40
N ARG A 20 -4.97 -5.77 -3.28
CA ARG A 20 -5.81 -6.71 -4.03
C ARG A 20 -7.27 -6.56 -3.66
N VAL A 21 -7.58 -6.28 -2.39
CA VAL A 21 -8.94 -5.94 -1.94
C VAL A 21 -9.43 -4.64 -2.59
N ILE A 22 -8.66 -3.55 -2.53
CA ILE A 22 -9.09 -2.25 -3.10
C ILE A 22 -9.33 -2.36 -4.60
N ARG A 23 -8.45 -3.03 -5.35
CA ARG A 23 -8.66 -3.22 -6.80
C ARG A 23 -9.91 -4.04 -7.13
N ARG A 24 -10.28 -4.99 -6.28
CA ARG A 24 -11.42 -5.89 -6.50
C ARG A 24 -12.74 -5.27 -6.05
N GLU A 25 -12.74 -4.60 -4.90
CA GLU A 25 -13.95 -4.21 -4.17
C GLU A 25 -14.06 -2.70 -3.90
N GLY A 26 -13.04 -1.92 -4.31
CA GLY A 26 -12.90 -0.52 -3.95
C GLY A 26 -12.48 -0.30 -2.50
N ALA A 27 -12.23 0.96 -2.11
CA ALA A 27 -11.82 1.31 -0.76
C ALA A 27 -12.85 0.92 0.33
N SER A 28 -14.14 0.86 -0.02
CA SER A 28 -15.21 0.42 0.88
C SER A 28 -15.08 -1.05 1.29
N GLY A 29 -14.50 -1.90 0.43
CA GLY A 29 -14.26 -3.33 0.68
C GLY A 29 -13.16 -3.62 1.71
N VAL A 30 -12.38 -2.62 2.14
CA VAL A 30 -11.31 -2.81 3.12
C VAL A 30 -11.88 -3.02 4.53
N SER A 31 -11.59 -4.20 5.08
CA SER A 31 -11.95 -4.61 6.44
C SER A 31 -10.93 -5.62 6.98
N VAL A 32 -10.89 -5.79 8.32
CA VAL A 32 -10.03 -6.80 8.96
C VAL A 32 -10.28 -8.20 8.39
N ARG A 33 -11.53 -8.52 8.06
CA ARG A 33 -11.90 -9.83 7.50
C ARG A 33 -11.40 -10.01 6.07
N THR A 34 -11.67 -9.05 5.19
CA THR A 34 -11.30 -9.12 3.77
C THR A 34 -9.78 -9.10 3.60
N VAL A 35 -9.08 -8.26 4.37
CA VAL A 35 -7.62 -8.19 4.34
C VAL A 35 -6.96 -9.43 4.94
N ALA A 36 -7.47 -9.96 6.05
CA ALA A 36 -6.95 -11.20 6.63
C ALA A 36 -7.09 -12.38 5.66
N ALA A 37 -8.25 -12.51 5.01
CA ALA A 37 -8.49 -13.54 4.00
C ALA A 37 -7.52 -13.40 2.81
N GLU A 38 -7.29 -12.17 2.33
CA GLU A 38 -6.39 -11.89 1.21
C GLU A 38 -4.89 -12.06 1.55
N ALA A 39 -4.52 -11.87 2.82
CA ALA A 39 -3.17 -12.04 3.33
C ALA A 39 -2.88 -13.49 3.80
N GLY A 40 -3.87 -14.38 3.81
CA GLY A 40 -3.73 -15.73 4.39
C GLY A 40 -3.51 -15.71 5.91
N LEU A 41 -3.97 -14.66 6.59
CA LEU A 41 -3.83 -14.46 8.03
C LEU A 41 -5.13 -14.78 8.76
N SER A 42 -5.04 -15.13 10.04
CA SER A 42 -6.23 -15.23 10.87
C SER A 42 -6.77 -13.83 11.20
N THR A 43 -8.10 -13.70 11.23
CA THR A 43 -8.76 -12.44 11.63
C THR A 43 -8.36 -12.02 13.04
N GLY A 44 -8.19 -12.98 13.97
CA GLY A 44 -7.74 -12.72 15.34
C GLY A 44 -6.34 -12.11 15.40
N SER A 45 -5.40 -12.63 14.61
CA SER A 45 -4.04 -12.07 14.52
C SER A 45 -4.07 -10.65 13.99
N LEU A 46 -4.85 -10.40 12.94
CA LEU A 46 -4.92 -9.07 12.33
C LEU A 46 -5.66 -8.07 13.23
N ARG A 47 -6.67 -8.50 14.00
CA ARG A 47 -7.40 -7.66 14.96
C ARG A 47 -6.55 -7.25 16.16
N HIS A 48 -5.52 -8.01 16.49
CA HIS A 48 -4.53 -7.62 17.49
C HIS A 48 -3.65 -6.47 16.98
N SER A 49 -3.23 -6.52 15.70
CA SER A 49 -2.45 -5.46 15.06
C SER A 49 -3.30 -4.23 14.70
N PHE A 50 -4.56 -4.42 14.35
CA PHE A 50 -5.50 -3.38 13.92
C PHE A 50 -6.80 -3.51 14.72
N PRO A 51 -6.87 -2.87 15.91
CA PRO A 51 -8.03 -2.97 16.81
C PRO A 51 -9.33 -2.46 16.18
N SER A 52 -9.24 -1.48 15.27
CA SER A 52 -10.38 -0.90 14.58
C SER A 52 -10.21 -0.88 13.05
N ARG A 53 -11.33 -0.69 12.34
CA ARG A 53 -11.33 -0.43 10.89
C ARG A 53 -10.57 0.85 10.55
N ILE A 54 -10.61 1.87 11.41
CA ILE A 54 -9.92 3.13 11.20
C ILE A 54 -8.40 2.89 11.19
N ASP A 55 -7.89 2.08 12.13
CA ASP A 55 -6.45 1.74 12.20
C ASP A 55 -5.99 1.03 10.93
N LEU A 56 -6.80 0.09 10.43
CA LEU A 56 -6.51 -0.63 9.20
C LEU A 56 -6.50 0.29 7.97
N VAL A 57 -7.47 1.20 7.87
CA VAL A 57 -7.54 2.16 6.76
C VAL A 57 -6.41 3.18 6.85
N ALA A 58 -6.08 3.67 8.05
CA ALA A 58 -4.95 4.59 8.25
C ALA A 58 -3.63 3.94 7.80
N HIS A 59 -3.41 2.69 8.19
CA HIS A 59 -2.23 1.94 7.79
C HIS A 59 -2.20 1.68 6.28
N ALA A 60 -3.34 1.34 5.67
CA ALA A 60 -3.47 1.20 4.22
C ALA A 60 -3.08 2.49 3.47
N THR A 61 -3.56 3.64 3.94
CA THR A 61 -3.24 4.95 3.35
C THR A 61 -1.76 5.29 3.50
N GLU A 62 -1.16 5.04 4.67
CA GLU A 62 0.27 5.27 4.88
C GLU A 62 1.11 4.42 3.92
N LEU A 63 0.66 3.20 3.67
CA LEU A 63 1.32 2.29 2.77
C LEU A 63 1.26 2.74 1.31
N VAL A 64 0.12 3.28 0.86
CA VAL A 64 -0.02 3.92 -0.45
C VAL A 64 0.96 5.10 -0.57
N ALA A 65 1.04 5.95 0.45
CA ALA A 65 1.96 7.08 0.47
C ALA A 65 3.43 6.61 0.35
N ARG A 66 3.83 5.57 1.09
CA ARG A 66 5.19 4.98 1.00
C ARG A 66 5.51 4.46 -0.41
N ARG A 67 4.53 3.85 -1.09
CA ARG A 67 4.69 3.36 -2.48
C ARG A 67 4.85 4.50 -3.47
N ILE A 68 4.03 5.54 -3.37
CA ILE A 68 4.13 6.75 -4.19
C ILE A 68 5.52 7.37 -3.99
N ASP A 69 5.97 7.52 -2.74
CA ASP A 69 7.30 8.05 -2.42
C ASP A 69 8.43 7.21 -3.01
N ALA A 70 8.33 5.89 -2.93
CA ALA A 70 9.32 4.99 -3.53
C ALA A 70 9.41 5.20 -5.04
N ARG A 71 8.27 5.27 -5.75
CA ARG A 71 8.26 5.54 -7.20
C ARG A 71 8.81 6.92 -7.53
N ILE A 72 8.41 7.96 -6.79
CA ILE A 72 8.96 9.33 -6.96
C ILE A 72 10.49 9.32 -6.84
N ARG A 73 11.05 8.63 -5.84
CA ARG A 73 12.51 8.52 -5.67
C ARG A 73 13.19 7.93 -6.90
N THR A 74 12.62 6.90 -7.53
CA THR A 74 13.18 6.31 -8.77
C THR A 74 13.17 7.28 -9.95
N ARG A 75 12.24 8.24 -10.00
CA ARG A 75 12.14 9.23 -11.09
C ARG A 75 13.07 10.42 -10.93
N ARG A 76 13.66 10.63 -9.75
CA ARG A 76 14.56 11.78 -9.47
C ARG A 76 15.87 11.74 -10.27
N ALA A 77 16.25 10.59 -10.81
CA ALA A 77 17.51 10.42 -11.55
C ALA A 77 17.45 10.91 -13.02
N ASP A 78 16.28 11.29 -13.56
CA ASP A 78 16.21 11.79 -14.95
C ASP A 78 16.94 13.14 -15.05
N PRO A 79 17.90 13.35 -15.97
CA PRO A 79 18.69 14.59 -16.02
C PRO A 79 17.88 15.80 -16.49
N ASP A 80 16.74 15.61 -17.15
CA ASP A 80 15.90 16.71 -17.64
C ASP A 80 14.84 17.12 -16.62
N ALA A 81 14.85 18.41 -16.26
CA ALA A 81 13.98 18.95 -15.22
C ALA A 81 12.48 18.87 -15.56
N ARG A 82 12.13 19.11 -16.82
CA ARG A 82 10.72 19.07 -17.26
C ARG A 82 10.23 17.62 -17.27
N ARG A 83 11.03 16.69 -17.80
CA ARG A 83 10.67 15.25 -17.80
C ARG A 83 10.59 14.69 -16.39
N ARG A 84 11.52 15.05 -15.48
CA ARG A 84 11.41 14.71 -14.05
C ARG A 84 10.10 15.19 -13.46
N ALA A 85 9.76 16.48 -13.61
CA ALA A 85 8.56 17.06 -13.03
C ALA A 85 7.29 16.35 -13.53
N VAL A 86 7.17 16.14 -14.84
CA VAL A 86 6.03 15.42 -15.43
C VAL A 86 5.94 13.99 -14.90
N ARG A 87 7.08 13.26 -14.82
CA ARG A 87 7.10 11.88 -14.32
C ARG A 87 6.71 11.78 -12.84
N ILE A 88 7.16 12.72 -12.01
CA ILE A 88 6.80 12.77 -10.59
C ILE A 88 5.30 13.08 -10.42
N LEU A 89 4.79 14.10 -11.10
CA LEU A 89 3.37 14.47 -11.03
C LEU A 89 2.47 13.33 -11.54
N ALA A 90 2.90 12.61 -12.56
CA ALA A 90 2.19 11.45 -13.09
C ALA A 90 2.06 10.29 -12.10
N GLU A 91 2.91 10.20 -11.06
CA GLU A 91 2.78 9.16 -10.03
C GLU A 91 1.52 9.33 -9.17
N HIS A 92 0.91 10.51 -9.16
CA HIS A 92 -0.33 10.81 -8.45
C HIS A 92 -1.60 10.65 -9.31
N LEU A 93 -1.44 10.32 -10.59
CA LEU A 93 -2.56 10.19 -11.53
C LEU A 93 -2.89 8.71 -11.78
N PRO A 94 -4.16 8.34 -11.95
CA PRO A 94 -4.62 6.95 -12.10
C PRO A 94 -4.34 6.37 -13.50
N LEU A 95 -3.08 6.43 -13.95
CA LEU A 95 -2.68 6.09 -15.32
C LEU A 95 -2.38 4.59 -15.51
N ASP A 96 -2.37 3.79 -14.44
CA ASP A 96 -2.30 2.32 -14.51
C ASP A 96 -3.13 1.65 -13.40
N ASP A 97 -3.23 0.31 -13.44
CA ASP A 97 -4.03 -0.47 -12.49
C ASP A 97 -3.50 -0.43 -11.06
N ALA A 98 -2.22 -0.10 -10.87
CA ALA A 98 -1.74 0.22 -9.54
C ALA A 98 -2.34 1.58 -9.15
N ARG A 99 -1.96 2.67 -9.82
CA ARG A 99 -2.38 4.04 -9.47
C ARG A 99 -3.89 4.28 -9.46
N ARG A 100 -4.70 3.44 -10.13
CA ARG A 100 -6.17 3.48 -10.07
C ARG A 100 -6.77 3.04 -8.74
N ALA A 101 -6.05 2.22 -7.98
CA ALA A 101 -6.47 1.78 -6.66
C ALA A 101 -5.92 2.69 -5.54
N GLU A 102 -5.09 3.70 -5.88
CA GLU A 102 -4.48 4.66 -4.94
C GLU A 102 -5.47 5.79 -4.67
#